data_AF-A0A9X1JPF3-F1
#
_entry.id   AF-A0A9X1JPF3-F1
#
_cell.length_a   1.000
_cell.length_b   1.000
_cell.length_c   1.000
_cell.angle_alpha   90.00
_cell.angle_beta   90.00
_cell.angle_gamma   90.00
#
_symmetry.space_group_name_H-M   'P 1'
#
loop_
_entity.id
_entity.type
_entity.pdbx_description
1 polymer ?
#
loop_
_entity_poly.entity_id
_entity_poly.type
_entity_poly.pdbx_seq_one_letter_code
_entity_poly.pdbx_strand_id
1 'polypeptide(L)'
;MENHNKMKKSNYKKFGLMMLVSFVMMYAIMFLNVFELDHVMLSTTRTYMTLLMVAPMAISMLLFMWNMYKNTKVNFIIIGASIVIFFGCLYGLRTQKPIGDIQWMKAMIPHHSSAILTSSNANFEDAEVQKLATDIIKAQEKEIAEMKAMIKRLENENK
;
A
#
# COMPACT_ATOMS: atom_id res chain seq x y z
N MET A 1 40.27 -12.33 -9.79
CA MET A 1 39.51 -11.06 -9.57
C MET A 1 38.07 -11.11 -10.11
N GLU A 2 37.73 -11.94 -11.10
CA GLU A 2 36.35 -12.06 -11.62
C GLU A 2 35.31 -12.56 -10.60
N ASN A 3 35.65 -13.56 -9.77
CA ASN A 3 34.71 -14.12 -8.78
C ASN A 3 34.23 -13.10 -7.74
N HIS A 4 35.09 -12.15 -7.32
CA HIS A 4 34.70 -11.11 -6.37
C HIS A 4 33.74 -10.07 -6.96
N ASN A 5 33.86 -9.75 -8.25
CA ASN A 5 32.93 -8.83 -8.93
C ASN A 5 31.57 -9.50 -9.19
N LYS A 6 31.56 -10.79 -9.52
CA LYS A 6 30.32 -11.58 -9.66
C LYS A 6 29.54 -11.67 -8.34
N MET A 7 30.25 -11.90 -7.23
CA MET A 7 29.69 -11.93 -5.86
C MET A 7 29.11 -10.56 -5.44
N LYS A 8 29.82 -9.45 -5.69
CA LYS A 8 29.33 -8.09 -5.37
C LYS A 8 28.07 -7.72 -6.15
N LYS A 9 28.00 -8.04 -7.45
CA LYS A 9 26.81 -7.81 -8.30
C LYS A 9 25.62 -8.70 -7.86
N SER A 10 25.91 -9.88 -7.32
CA SER A 10 24.90 -10.81 -6.79
C SER A 10 24.15 -10.24 -5.58
N ASN A 11 24.84 -9.57 -4.65
CA ASN A 11 24.21 -9.04 -3.44
C ASN A 11 23.21 -7.92 -3.72
N TYR A 12 23.53 -6.96 -4.61
CA TYR A 12 22.57 -5.91 -4.98
C TYR A 12 21.40 -6.43 -5.81
N LYS A 13 21.61 -7.45 -6.65
CA LYS A 13 20.51 -8.11 -7.38
C LYS A 13 19.55 -8.82 -6.42
N LYS A 14 20.10 -9.53 -5.42
CA LYS A 14 19.29 -10.15 -4.35
C LYS A 14 18.54 -9.10 -3.55
N PHE A 15 19.18 -7.97 -3.22
CA PHE A 15 18.52 -6.84 -2.55
C PHE A 15 17.35 -6.31 -3.37
N GLY A 16 17.56 -6.00 -4.65
CA GLY A 16 16.49 -5.52 -5.53
C GLY A 16 15.35 -6.53 -5.69
N LEU A 17 15.68 -7.82 -5.85
CA LEU A 17 14.69 -8.90 -5.91
C LEU A 17 13.88 -8.99 -4.62
N MET A 18 14.54 -8.93 -3.47
CA MET A 18 13.89 -8.95 -2.17
C MET A 18 12.95 -7.75 -2.00
N MET A 19 13.37 -6.54 -2.37
CA MET A 19 12.49 -5.35 -2.33
C MET A 19 11.27 -5.51 -3.23
N LEU A 20 11.42 -6.06 -4.43
CA LEU A 20 10.31 -6.31 -5.34
C LEU A 20 9.33 -7.36 -4.79
N VAL A 21 9.85 -8.48 -4.27
CA VAL A 21 9.02 -9.52 -3.66
C VAL A 21 8.30 -8.96 -2.43
N SER A 22 9.01 -8.22 -1.56
CA SER A 22 8.43 -7.56 -0.39
C SER A 22 7.33 -6.57 -0.79
N PHE A 23 7.52 -5.77 -1.85
CA PHE A 23 6.49 -4.89 -2.37
C PHE A 23 5.21 -5.66 -2.75
N VAL A 24 5.33 -6.72 -3.55
CA VAL A 24 4.18 -7.53 -4.00
C VAL A 24 3.49 -8.19 -2.80
N MET A 25 4.26 -8.79 -1.89
CA MET A 25 3.74 -9.45 -0.69
C MET A 25 3.01 -8.46 0.22
N MET A 26 3.63 -7.32 0.54
CA MET A 26 3.03 -6.30 1.41
C MET A 26 1.76 -5.73 0.77
N TYR A 27 1.78 -5.44 -0.53
CA TYR A 27 0.60 -4.96 -1.25
C TYR A 27 -0.55 -5.99 -1.19
N ALA A 28 -0.25 -7.27 -1.37
CA ALA A 28 -1.23 -8.35 -1.28
C ALA A 28 -1.78 -8.53 0.15
N ILE A 29 -0.92 -8.52 1.17
CA ILE A 29 -1.30 -8.70 2.58
C ILE A 29 -2.27 -7.61 3.05
N MET A 30 -2.16 -6.39 2.52
CA MET A 30 -3.11 -5.32 2.87
C MET A 30 -4.56 -5.61 2.44
N PHE A 31 -4.82 -6.59 1.55
CA PHE A 31 -6.18 -7.03 1.21
C PHE A 31 -6.76 -8.06 2.18
N LEU A 32 -5.95 -8.65 3.06
CA LEU A 32 -6.42 -9.64 4.04
C LEU A 32 -7.35 -9.04 5.10
N ASN A 33 -7.40 -7.70 5.22
CA ASN A 33 -8.29 -7.00 6.13
C ASN A 33 -9.59 -6.51 5.46
N VAL A 34 -9.92 -7.03 4.27
CA VAL A 34 -11.18 -6.71 3.60
C VAL A 34 -12.26 -7.70 4.08
N PHE A 35 -13.46 -7.21 4.41
CA PHE A 35 -14.59 -8.02 4.88
C PHE A 35 -15.12 -8.99 3.81
N GLU A 36 -15.23 -8.55 2.55
CA GLU A 36 -15.69 -9.37 1.43
C GLU A 36 -14.67 -9.38 0.29
N LEU A 37 -14.49 -10.53 -0.37
CA LEU A 37 -13.52 -10.65 -1.46
C LEU A 37 -13.84 -9.75 -2.66
N ASP A 38 -15.11 -9.39 -2.85
CA ASP A 38 -15.53 -8.52 -3.95
C ASP A 38 -15.17 -7.03 -3.72
N HIS A 39 -14.73 -6.68 -2.51
CA HIS A 39 -14.23 -5.35 -2.15
C HIS A 39 -12.72 -5.19 -2.44
N VAL A 40 -12.05 -6.22 -2.98
CA VAL A 40 -10.66 -6.17 -3.39
C VAL A 40 -10.51 -5.33 -4.66
N MET A 41 -9.96 -4.13 -4.50
CA MET A 41 -9.78 -3.16 -5.58
C MET A 41 -8.32 -2.67 -5.63
N LEU A 42 -7.72 -2.69 -6.83
CA LEU A 42 -6.40 -2.10 -7.06
C LEU A 42 -6.51 -0.59 -7.12
N SER A 43 -5.67 0.12 -6.36
CA SER A 43 -5.68 1.59 -6.32
C SER A 43 -4.29 2.19 -6.17
N THR A 44 -4.10 3.35 -6.79
CA THR A 44 -2.85 4.13 -6.69
C THR A 44 -2.53 4.55 -5.26
N THR A 45 -3.55 4.89 -4.45
CA THR A 45 -3.37 5.25 -3.04
C THR A 45 -2.71 4.12 -2.24
N ARG A 46 -3.13 2.86 -2.47
CA ARG A 46 -2.52 1.69 -1.83
C ARG A 46 -1.09 1.50 -2.28
N THR A 47 -0.80 1.71 -3.57
CA THR A 47 0.57 1.69 -4.10
C THR A 47 1.46 2.71 -3.40
N TYR A 48 0.99 3.95 -3.18
CA TYR A 48 1.73 4.95 -2.42
C TYR A 48 2.01 4.49 -0.99
N MET A 49 1.01 3.92 -0.29
CA MET A 49 1.20 3.39 1.05
C MET A 49 2.25 2.27 1.09
N THR A 50 2.22 1.32 0.14
CA THR A 50 3.23 0.25 0.09
C THR A 50 4.64 0.81 -0.17
N LEU A 51 4.79 1.76 -1.10
CA LEU A 51 6.08 2.40 -1.37
C LEU A 51 6.61 3.19 -0.16
N LEU A 52 5.73 3.83 0.61
CA LEU A 52 6.08 4.52 1.85
C LEU A 52 6.59 3.59 2.94
N MET A 53 6.21 2.31 2.93
CA MET A 53 6.75 1.30 3.85
C MET A 53 8.05 0.68 3.31
N VAL A 54 8.12 0.39 2.01
CA VAL A 54 9.28 -0.24 1.37
C VAL A 54 10.49 0.70 1.32
N ALA A 55 10.29 1.99 1.08
CA ALA A 55 11.39 2.97 1.01
C ALA A 55 12.23 3.07 2.30
N PRO A 56 11.66 3.27 3.50
CA PRO A 56 12.45 3.27 4.74
C PRO A 56 13.02 1.89 5.06
N MET A 57 12.34 0.79 4.70
CA MET A 57 12.88 -0.56 4.83
C MET A 57 14.15 -0.75 3.98
N ALA A 58 14.14 -0.28 2.73
CA ALA A 58 15.32 -0.34 1.86
C ALA A 58 16.52 0.40 2.48
N ILE A 59 16.28 1.58 3.06
CA ILE A 59 17.31 2.37 3.74
C ILE A 59 17.82 1.62 4.99
N SER A 60 16.91 1.19 5.88
CA SER A 60 17.30 0.55 7.14
C SER A 60 18.08 -0.74 6.90
N MET A 61 17.65 -1.59 5.96
CA MET A 61 18.36 -2.80 5.60
C MET A 61 19.77 -2.53 5.08
N LEU A 62 19.93 -1.48 4.26
CA LEU A 62 21.24 -1.10 3.75
C LEU A 62 22.15 -0.59 4.86
N LEU A 63 21.62 0.16 5.83
CA LEU A 63 22.36 0.65 7.01
C LEU A 63 22.79 -0.50 7.93
N PHE A 64 21.89 -1.42 8.27
CA PHE A 64 22.22 -2.55 9.16
C PHE A 64 23.16 -3.57 8.51
N MET A 65 23.05 -3.76 7.19
CA MET A 65 23.88 -4.70 6.44
C MET A 65 24.99 -4.01 5.65
N TRP A 66 25.50 -2.88 6.17
CA TRP A 66 26.45 -2.02 5.45
C TRP A 66 27.67 -2.76 4.90
N ASN A 67 28.25 -3.67 5.71
CA ASN A 67 29.44 -4.45 5.35
C ASN A 67 29.23 -5.41 4.15
N MET A 68 27.99 -5.79 3.86
CA MET A 68 27.64 -6.64 2.71
C MET A 68 27.64 -5.85 1.38
N TYR A 69 27.36 -4.55 1.46
CA TYR A 69 27.20 -3.65 0.30
C TYR A 69 28.42 -2.76 0.12
N LYS A 70 29.50 -3.31 -0.45
CA LYS A 70 30.81 -2.64 -0.53
C LYS A 70 30.91 -1.48 -1.55
N ASN A 71 29.85 -1.16 -2.29
CA ASN A 71 29.89 -0.11 -3.32
C ASN A 71 29.17 1.14 -2.79
N THR A 72 29.95 2.06 -2.24
CA THR A 72 29.43 3.28 -1.62
C THR A 72 28.60 4.13 -2.59
N LYS A 73 29.00 4.23 -3.86
CA LYS A 73 28.22 4.98 -4.87
C LYS A 73 26.81 4.41 -5.05
N VAL A 74 26.71 3.08 -5.19
CA VAL A 74 25.41 2.41 -5.35
C VAL A 74 24.56 2.54 -4.08
N ASN A 75 25.17 2.46 -2.89
CA ASN A 75 24.47 2.64 -1.62
C ASN A 75 23.84 4.04 -1.51
N PHE A 76 24.61 5.09 -1.81
CA PHE A 76 24.09 6.46 -1.80
C PHE A 76 23.01 6.68 -2.85
N ILE A 77 23.10 6.04 -4.03
CA ILE A 77 22.03 6.07 -5.03
C ILE A 77 20.76 5.42 -4.49
N ILE A 78 20.85 4.24 -3.87
CA ILE A 78 19.68 3.54 -3.30
C ILE A 78 19.04 4.38 -2.20
N ILE A 79 19.84 4.95 -1.30
CA ILE A 79 19.34 5.82 -0.22
C ILE A 79 18.67 7.06 -0.81
N GLY A 80 19.33 7.77 -1.72
CA GLY A 80 18.79 8.96 -2.36
C GLY A 80 17.49 8.69 -3.12
N ALA A 81 17.44 7.61 -3.92
CA ALA A 81 16.24 7.19 -4.62
C ALA A 81 15.11 6.83 -3.65
N SER A 82 15.40 6.12 -2.56
CA SER A 82 14.41 5.76 -1.54
C SER A 82 13.83 7.00 -0.85
N ILE A 83 14.66 7.99 -0.53
CA ILE A 83 14.23 9.28 0.04
C ILE A 83 13.30 10.02 -0.94
N VAL A 84 13.68 10.12 -2.21
CA VAL A 84 12.87 10.79 -3.23
C VAL A 84 11.53 10.08 -3.42
N ILE A 85 11.53 8.74 -3.50
CA ILE A 85 10.30 7.93 -3.59
C ILE A 85 9.42 8.16 -2.36
N PHE A 86 10.01 8.16 -1.16
CA PHE A 86 9.28 8.38 0.09
C PHE A 86 8.57 9.73 0.09
N PHE A 87 9.29 10.83 -0.12
CA PHE A 87 8.68 12.17 -0.10
C PHE A 87 7.73 12.39 -1.27
N GLY A 88 8.02 11.86 -2.46
CA GLY A 88 7.12 11.92 -3.61
C GLY A 88 5.80 11.18 -3.36
N CYS A 89 5.86 9.96 -2.85
CA CYS A 89 4.67 9.19 -2.50
C CYS A 89 3.93 9.80 -1.31
N LEU A 90 4.64 10.36 -0.33
CA LEU A 90 4.03 11.05 0.82
C LEU A 90 3.24 12.28 0.34
N TYR A 91 3.83 13.08 -0.53
CA TYR A 91 3.18 14.22 -1.15
C TYR A 91 1.95 13.80 -1.97
N GLY A 92 2.08 12.79 -2.83
CA GLY A 92 0.97 12.25 -3.62
C GLY A 92 -0.16 11.71 -2.74
N LEU A 93 0.18 10.96 -1.69
CA LEU A 93 -0.77 10.43 -0.72
C LEU A 93 -1.45 11.54 0.09
N ARG A 94 -0.73 12.58 0.51
CA ARG A 94 -1.29 13.67 1.33
C ARG A 94 -2.15 14.63 0.52
N THR A 95 -1.78 14.88 -0.74
CA THR A 95 -2.47 15.87 -1.57
C THR A 95 -3.59 15.26 -2.40
N GLN A 96 -3.54 13.96 -2.69
CA GLN A 96 -4.50 13.23 -3.54
C GLN A 96 -4.70 13.82 -4.95
N LYS A 97 -3.95 14.88 -5.34
CA LYS A 97 -4.04 15.56 -6.63
C LYS A 97 -3.97 14.64 -7.85
N PRO A 98 -3.12 13.59 -7.90
CA PRO A 98 -3.06 12.71 -9.07
C PRO A 98 -4.13 11.61 -9.07
N ILE A 99 -5.05 11.59 -8.09
CA ILE A 99 -6.05 10.53 -7.91
C ILE A 99 -7.40 11.01 -8.45
N GLY A 100 -7.83 10.46 -9.59
CA GLY A 100 -9.17 10.71 -10.14
C GLY A 100 -10.26 9.85 -9.50
N ASP A 101 -11.52 10.16 -9.80
CA ASP A 101 -12.73 9.59 -9.16
C ASP A 101 -12.73 8.06 -9.07
N ILE A 102 -12.43 7.36 -10.17
CA ILE A 102 -12.40 5.90 -10.20
C ILE A 102 -11.31 5.35 -9.26
N GLN A 103 -10.12 5.94 -9.26
CA GLN A 103 -9.02 5.49 -8.40
C GLN A 103 -9.31 5.81 -6.92
N TRP A 104 -9.97 6.94 -6.66
CA TRP A 104 -10.43 7.30 -5.33
C TRP A 104 -11.44 6.26 -4.80
N MET A 105 -12.47 5.93 -5.58
CA MET A 105 -13.46 4.92 -5.20
C MET A 105 -12.83 3.53 -5.04
N LYS A 106 -11.91 3.14 -5.93
CA LYS A 106 -11.14 1.87 -5.79
C LYS A 106 -10.27 1.84 -4.53
N ALA A 107 -9.83 2.98 -4.00
CA ALA A 107 -9.15 3.05 -2.72
C ALA A 107 -10.13 2.98 -1.53
N MET A 108 -11.29 3.62 -1.66
CA MET A 108 -12.28 3.74 -0.60
C MET A 108 -13.09 2.47 -0.37
N ILE A 109 -13.45 1.69 -1.40
CA ILE A 109 -14.20 0.43 -1.22
C ILE A 109 -13.50 -0.54 -0.25
N PRO A 110 -12.21 -0.90 -0.44
CA PRO A 110 -11.53 -1.77 0.52
C PRO A 110 -11.32 -1.11 1.90
N HIS A 111 -11.15 0.22 1.96
CA HIS A 111 -11.04 0.94 3.23
C HIS A 111 -12.34 0.82 4.03
N HIS A 112 -13.47 1.00 3.37
CA HIS A 112 -14.78 0.89 3.99
C HIS A 112 -15.03 -0.55 4.46
N SER A 113 -14.66 -1.51 3.62
CA SER A 113 -14.75 -2.92 3.95
C SER A 113 -13.93 -3.31 5.19
N SER A 114 -12.75 -2.70 5.41
CA SER A 114 -11.93 -2.92 6.61
C SER A 114 -12.57 -2.35 7.88
N ALA A 115 -13.27 -1.21 7.77
CA ALA A 115 -14.03 -0.64 8.88
C ALA A 115 -15.24 -1.51 9.23
N ILE A 116 -15.94 -2.06 8.24
CA ILE A 116 -17.00 -3.06 8.44
C ILE A 116 -16.43 -4.30 9.15
N LEU A 117 -15.33 -4.88 8.65
CA LEU A 117 -14.69 -6.04 9.27
C LEU A 117 -14.41 -5.80 10.75
N THR A 118 -13.79 -4.66 11.07
CA THR A 118 -13.41 -4.32 12.45
C THR A 118 -14.64 -4.10 13.33
N SER A 119 -15.64 -3.36 12.83
CA SER A 119 -16.86 -3.03 13.58
C SER A 119 -17.74 -4.26 13.82
N SER A 120 -17.81 -5.18 12.86
CA SER A 120 -18.63 -6.40 12.96
C SER A 120 -18.03 -7.48 13.86
N ASN A 121 -16.71 -7.49 14.06
CA ASN A 121 -16.03 -8.51 14.88
C ASN A 121 -15.62 -8.04 16.28
N ALA A 122 -15.68 -6.74 16.55
CA ALA A 122 -15.40 -6.21 17.87
C ALA A 122 -16.56 -6.48 18.84
N ASN A 123 -16.23 -6.80 20.09
CA ASN A 123 -17.22 -6.92 21.16
C ASN A 123 -17.19 -5.64 22.01
N PHE A 124 -18.33 -4.95 22.09
CA PHE A 124 -18.45 -3.68 22.79
C PHE A 124 -19.36 -3.83 24.02
N GLU A 125 -18.97 -3.24 25.15
CA GLU A 125 -19.79 -3.24 26.38
C GLU A 125 -20.69 -2.00 26.47
N ASP A 126 -20.21 -0.85 25.98
CA ASP A 126 -20.92 0.41 26.01
C ASP A 126 -21.98 0.49 24.88
N ALA A 127 -23.21 0.86 25.25
CA ALA A 127 -24.35 0.90 24.33
C ALA A 127 -24.23 2.01 23.28
N GLU A 128 -23.59 3.13 23.59
CA GLU A 128 -23.34 4.22 22.64
C GLU A 128 -22.32 3.77 21.59
N VAL A 129 -21.27 3.06 22.00
CA VAL A 129 -20.26 2.51 21.09
C VAL A 129 -20.86 1.41 20.19
N GLN A 130 -21.71 0.51 20.72
CA GLN A 130 -22.42 -0.50 19.92
C GLN A 130 -23.29 0.15 18.83
N LYS A 131 -24.01 1.21 19.21
CA LYS A 131 -24.84 1.96 18.27
C LYS A 131 -23.99 2.61 17.18
N LEU A 132 -22.89 3.27 17.55
CA LEU A 132 -21.97 3.88 16.60
C LEU A 132 -21.40 2.84 15.61
N ALA A 133 -20.97 1.67 16.10
CA ALA A 133 -20.46 0.59 15.24
C ALA A 133 -21.52 0.10 14.24
N THR A 134 -22.77 -0.07 14.70
CA THR A 134 -23.90 -0.46 13.85
C THR A 134 -24.19 0.60 12.77
N ASP A 135 -24.13 1.88 13.13
CA ASP A 135 -24.37 2.98 12.21
C ASP A 135 -23.24 3.11 11.17
N ILE A 136 -21.97 2.89 11.57
CA ILE A 136 -20.83 2.81 10.66
C ILE A 136 -21.01 1.69 9.65
N ILE A 137 -21.35 0.46 10.09
CA ILE A 137 -21.55 -0.68 9.18
C ILE A 137 -22.58 -0.35 8.11
N LYS A 138 -23.77 0.12 8.51
CA LYS A 138 -24.87 0.45 7.59
C LYS A 138 -24.49 1.53 6.58
N ALA A 139 -23.83 2.60 7.04
CA ALA A 139 -23.40 3.68 6.17
C ALA A 139 -22.40 3.18 5.13
N GLN A 140 -21.41 2.39 5.56
CA GLN A 140 -20.32 1.97 4.70
C GLN A 140 -20.71 0.88 3.72
N GLU A 141 -21.63 -0.02 4.07
CA GLU A 141 -22.22 -0.96 3.10
C GLU A 141 -22.94 -0.22 1.96
N LYS A 142 -23.73 0.81 2.31
CA LYS A 142 -24.43 1.66 1.35
C LYS A 142 -23.45 2.40 0.44
N GLU A 143 -22.45 3.06 1.01
CA GLU A 143 -21.44 3.81 0.27
C GLU A 143 -20.62 2.92 -0.67
N ILE A 144 -20.31 1.68 -0.27
CA ILE A 144 -19.66 0.70 -1.15
C ILE A 144 -20.53 0.38 -2.37
N ALA A 145 -21.84 0.15 -2.18
CA ALA A 145 -22.75 -0.13 -3.28
C ALA A 145 -22.84 1.06 -4.25
N GLU A 146 -22.92 2.28 -3.72
CA GLU A 146 -22.91 3.52 -4.51
C GLU A 146 -21.61 3.68 -5.32
N MET A 147 -20.45 3.48 -4.67
CA MET A 147 -19.15 3.55 -5.33
C MET A 147 -19.01 2.49 -6.44
N LYS A 148 -19.41 1.23 -6.20
CA LYS A 148 -19.40 0.17 -7.22
C LYS A 148 -20.26 0.56 -8.44
N ALA A 149 -21.45 1.12 -8.21
CA ALA A 149 -22.33 1.58 -9.29
C ALA A 149 -21.72 2.75 -10.08
N MET A 150 -21.13 3.73 -9.39
CA MET A 150 -20.47 4.88 -10.02
C MET A 150 -19.24 4.47 -10.84
N ILE A 151 -18.40 3.55 -10.33
CA ILE A 151 -17.27 2.99 -11.09
C ILE A 151 -17.76 2.37 -12.39
N LYS A 152 -18.78 1.50 -12.31
CA LYS A 152 -19.33 0.83 -13.50
C LYS A 152 -19.87 1.84 -14.52
N ARG A 153 -20.56 2.89 -14.07
CA ARG A 153 -21.07 3.95 -14.94
C ARG A 153 -19.92 4.68 -15.64
N LEU A 154 -18.93 5.17 -14.89
CA LEU A 154 -17.80 5.93 -15.43
C LEU A 154 -16.91 5.08 -16.34
N GLU A 155 -16.70 3.79 -16.05
CA GLU A 155 -15.93 2.90 -16.91
C GLU A 155 -16.64 2.58 -18.24
N ASN A 156 -17.97 2.68 -18.29
CA ASN A 156 -18.75 2.50 -19.51
C ASN A 156 -18.85 3.79 -20.34
N GLU A 157 -18.86 4.96 -19.71
CA GLU A 157 -18.84 6.27 -20.40
C GLU A 157 -17.49 6.56 -21.09
N ASN A 158 -16.41 5.94 -20.61
CA ASN A 158 -15.05 6.11 -21.14
C ASN A 158 -14.65 5.04 -22.19
N LYS A 159 -15.59 4.19 -22.63
CA LYS A 159 -15.40 3.22 -23.72
C LYS A 159 -16.01 3.74 -25.00
#